data_AF-A0A1I7V120-F1
#
_entry.id   AF-A0A1I7V120-F1
#
_cell.length_a   1.000
_cell.length_b   1.000
_cell.length_c   1.000
_cell.angle_alpha   90.00
_cell.angle_beta   90.00
_cell.angle_gamma   90.00
#
_symmetry.space_group_name_H-M   'P 1'
#
loop_
_entity.id
_entity.type
_entity.pdbx_description
1 polymer ?
#
loop_
_entity_poly.entity_id
_entity_poly.type
_entity_poly.pdbx_seq_one_letter_code
_entity_poly.pdbx_strand_id
1 'polypeptide(L)'
;MTVINLIIFVYSAELPKDSGRSSWLKTTVPVKHLKTNILLRDDTMKAARSVMIPAYARVDAKILSKMQANKITMDISFPLEQIVTYCRRIAKSGQPIGFCCKSWIQHRNLEFRTLDWLAESLNARKTSWNGRKCFTISLNDASELNVHGNLDKFSDRLIIEVNARGTAIDR
;
A
#
# COMPACT_ATOMS: atom_id res chain seq x y z
N MET A 1 -20.20 5.27 -17.59
CA MET A 1 -20.07 5.46 -16.13
C MET A 1 -19.27 6.73 -15.89
N THR A 2 -19.86 7.76 -15.30
CA THR A 2 -19.18 9.05 -15.06
C THR A 2 -18.20 8.89 -13.91
N VAL A 3 -16.98 9.40 -14.08
CA VAL A 3 -15.91 9.25 -13.11
C VAL A 3 -15.29 10.61 -12.83
N ILE A 4 -15.10 10.94 -11.56
CA ILE A 4 -14.54 12.23 -11.14
C ILE A 4 -13.04 12.06 -10.83
N ASN A 5 -12.25 12.99 -11.36
CA ASN A 5 -10.87 13.22 -10.94
C ASN A 5 -10.89 14.21 -9.79
N LEU A 6 -10.39 13.81 -8.62
CA LEU A 6 -10.59 14.56 -7.40
C LEU A 6 -9.26 14.72 -6.67
N ILE A 7 -8.77 15.96 -6.64
CA ILE A 7 -7.60 16.35 -5.85
C ILE A 7 -8.15 17.07 -4.63
N ILE A 8 -7.91 16.53 -3.44
CA ILE A 8 -8.42 17.11 -2.20
C ILE A 8 -7.25 17.34 -1.25
N PHE A 9 -7.13 18.57 -0.81
CA PHE A 9 -6.21 18.97 0.25
C PHE A 9 -6.99 19.09 1.56
N VAL A 10 -6.95 18.05 2.38
CA VAL A 10 -7.49 18.08 3.74
C VAL A 10 -6.34 18.40 4.68
N TYR A 11 -6.45 19.47 5.46
CA TYR A 11 -5.45 19.90 6.45
C TYR A 11 -5.83 19.56 7.90
N SER A 12 -7.09 19.18 8.16
CA SER A 12 -7.57 18.80 9.49
C SER A 12 -8.49 17.59 9.42
N ALA A 13 -8.40 16.71 10.42
CA ALA A 13 -9.30 15.58 10.59
C ALA A 13 -10.61 15.97 11.32
N GLU A 14 -10.70 17.17 11.87
CA GLU A 14 -11.86 17.62 12.64
C GLU A 14 -13.04 17.94 11.74
N LEU A 15 -14.06 17.08 11.71
CA LEU A 15 -15.33 17.40 11.07
C LEU A 15 -15.99 18.58 11.80
N PRO A 16 -16.62 19.54 11.08
CA PRO A 16 -17.36 20.61 11.75
C PRO A 16 -18.45 19.99 12.63
N LYS A 17 -18.46 20.38 13.92
CA LYS A 17 -19.29 19.76 14.98
C LYS A 17 -20.78 19.73 14.65
N ASP A 18 -21.26 20.67 13.84
CA ASP A 18 -22.67 20.82 13.45
C ASP A 18 -22.94 20.39 12.01
N SER A 19 -21.98 19.76 11.34
CA SER A 19 -22.15 19.39 9.92
C SER A 19 -23.17 18.28 9.68
N GLY A 20 -23.47 17.47 10.70
CA GLY A 20 -24.23 16.22 10.55
C GLY A 20 -23.54 15.20 9.63
N ARG A 21 -22.27 15.44 9.26
CA ARG A 21 -21.52 14.61 8.32
C ARG A 21 -20.68 13.60 9.09
N SER A 22 -20.70 12.35 8.64
CA SER A 22 -19.75 11.31 9.04
C SER A 22 -18.43 11.38 8.26
N SER A 23 -18.34 12.28 7.28
CA SER A 23 -17.33 12.27 6.22
C SER A 23 -17.08 13.69 5.68
N TRP A 24 -15.84 14.01 5.31
CA TRP A 24 -15.52 15.31 4.67
C TRP A 24 -16.02 15.35 3.23
N LEU A 25 -16.19 14.18 2.61
CA LEU A 25 -16.40 14.02 1.18
C LEU A 25 -17.57 13.07 0.93
N LYS A 26 -18.65 13.60 0.35
CA LYS A 26 -19.75 12.81 -0.19
C LYS A 26 -19.68 12.85 -1.71
N THR A 27 -19.48 11.71 -2.34
CA THR A 27 -19.52 11.60 -3.80
C THR A 27 -20.68 10.71 -4.21
N THR A 28 -21.34 11.05 -5.31
CA THR A 28 -22.43 10.24 -5.91
C THR A 28 -21.91 9.26 -6.96
N VAL A 29 -20.62 9.34 -7.30
CA VAL A 29 -19.93 8.46 -8.25
C VAL A 29 -18.53 8.08 -7.71
N PRO A 30 -17.99 6.91 -8.07
CA PRO A 30 -16.67 6.49 -7.60
C PRO A 30 -15.53 7.43 -8.00
N VAL A 31 -14.57 7.62 -7.09
CA VAL A 31 -13.35 8.42 -7.35
C VAL A 31 -12.33 7.58 -8.13
N LYS A 32 -11.85 8.09 -9.28
CA LYS A 32 -10.81 7.36 -10.06
C LYS A 32 -9.43 7.49 -9.45
N HIS A 33 -9.07 8.75 -9.20
CA HIS A 33 -7.72 9.20 -8.90
C HIS A 33 -7.86 10.16 -7.71
N LEU A 34 -7.33 9.74 -6.56
CA LEU A 34 -7.29 10.51 -5.34
C LEU A 34 -5.84 10.90 -5.07
N LYS A 35 -5.55 12.20 -4.98
CA LYS A 35 -4.29 12.71 -4.42
C LYS A 35 -4.59 13.34 -3.06
N THR A 36 -3.89 12.90 -2.00
CA THR A 36 -4.18 13.37 -0.64
C THR A 36 -2.97 13.34 0.29
N ASN A 37 -2.90 14.28 1.22
CA ASN A 37 -1.86 14.38 2.26
C ASN A 37 -2.25 13.70 3.57
N ILE A 38 -3.53 13.35 3.72
CA ILE A 38 -4.09 12.76 4.94
C ILE A 38 -5.01 11.62 4.54
N LEU A 39 -4.78 10.42 5.09
CA LEU A 39 -5.72 9.32 4.94
C LEU A 39 -6.73 9.33 6.09
N LEU A 40 -8.00 9.47 5.75
CA LEU A 40 -9.11 9.35 6.68
C LEU A 40 -9.84 8.02 6.47
N ARG A 41 -10.59 7.57 7.48
CA ARG A 41 -11.43 6.36 7.37
C ARG A 41 -12.76 6.63 6.65
N ASP A 42 -12.72 7.51 5.65
CA ASP A 42 -13.86 7.96 4.86
C ASP A 42 -14.14 6.96 3.72
N ASP A 43 -15.41 6.60 3.51
CA ASP A 43 -15.79 5.59 2.50
C ASP A 43 -15.56 6.08 1.07
N THR A 44 -15.69 7.38 0.81
CA THR A 44 -15.36 7.97 -0.49
C THR A 44 -13.87 7.79 -0.80
N MET A 45 -13.00 7.98 0.19
CA MET A 45 -11.55 7.80 0.00
C MET A 45 -11.21 6.32 -0.18
N LYS A 46 -11.79 5.43 0.63
CA LYS A 46 -11.56 3.97 0.54
C LYS A 46 -11.90 3.41 -0.84
N ALA A 47 -12.96 3.89 -1.46
CA ALA A 47 -13.44 3.42 -2.76
C ALA A 47 -12.64 3.97 -3.96
N ALA A 48 -11.63 4.81 -3.73
CA ALA A 48 -10.82 5.36 -4.81
C ALA A 48 -10.06 4.24 -5.55
N ARG A 49 -10.13 4.21 -6.88
CA ARG A 49 -9.44 3.18 -7.69
C ARG A 49 -7.92 3.32 -7.68
N SER A 50 -7.42 4.54 -7.51
CA SER A 50 -5.99 4.82 -7.39
C SER A 50 -5.73 6.00 -6.48
N VAL A 51 -4.65 5.89 -5.70
CA VAL A 51 -4.29 6.83 -4.64
C VAL A 51 -2.84 7.26 -4.80
N MET A 52 -2.61 8.57 -4.72
CA MET A 52 -1.27 9.16 -4.65
C MET A 52 -1.11 9.93 -3.34
N ILE A 53 -0.04 9.61 -2.61
CA ILE A 53 0.29 10.22 -1.32
C ILE A 53 1.65 10.91 -1.46
N PRO A 54 1.73 12.24 -1.36
CA PRO A 54 2.98 12.98 -1.58
C PRO A 54 3.87 13.00 -0.32
N ALA A 55 5.14 13.40 -0.49
CA ALA A 55 6.24 13.28 0.48
C ALA A 55 6.03 13.89 1.88
N TYR A 56 5.05 14.77 2.09
CA TYR A 56 4.79 15.43 3.37
C TYR A 56 3.57 14.88 4.10
N ALA A 57 3.02 13.77 3.62
CA ALA A 57 1.84 13.14 4.21
C ALA A 57 2.19 12.31 5.45
N ARG A 58 1.21 12.14 6.34
CA ARG A 58 1.25 11.14 7.41
C ARG A 58 0.39 9.94 7.03
N VAL A 59 0.98 8.74 7.06
CA VAL A 59 0.30 7.50 6.68
C VAL A 59 0.33 6.50 7.82
N ASP A 60 -0.85 6.01 8.18
CA ASP A 60 -1.04 4.86 9.05
C ASP A 60 -1.31 3.62 8.17
N ALA A 61 -0.48 2.58 8.29
CA ALA A 61 -0.65 1.32 7.56
C ALA A 61 -2.03 0.66 7.76
N LYS A 62 -2.65 0.81 8.94
CA LYS A 62 -3.97 0.27 9.25
C LYS A 62 -5.08 1.00 8.52
N ILE A 63 -4.90 2.30 8.22
CA ILE A 63 -5.85 3.06 7.42
C ILE A 63 -5.61 2.77 5.94
N LEU A 64 -4.34 2.80 5.51
CA LEU A 64 -3.95 2.52 4.13
C LEU A 64 -4.43 1.13 3.67
N SER A 65 -4.34 0.11 4.53
CA SER A 65 -4.76 -1.27 4.18
C SER A 65 -6.27 -1.44 3.98
N LYS A 66 -7.08 -0.45 4.38
CA LYS A 66 -8.54 -0.46 4.15
C LYS A 66 -8.92 0.14 2.80
N MET A 67 -7.97 0.71 2.07
CA MET A 67 -8.22 1.25 0.74
C MET A 67 -8.48 0.10 -0.23
N GLN A 68 -9.48 0.24 -1.09
CA GLN A 68 -9.85 -0.71 -2.14
C GLN A 68 -9.21 -0.34 -3.48
N ALA A 69 -8.15 0.46 -3.44
CA ALA A 69 -7.46 0.94 -4.62
C ALA A 69 -6.66 -0.19 -5.27
N ASN A 70 -6.74 -0.30 -6.60
CA ASN A 70 -5.88 -1.21 -7.36
C ASN A 70 -4.44 -0.70 -7.42
N LYS A 71 -4.26 0.62 -7.30
CA LYS A 71 -2.94 1.25 -7.37
C LYS A 71 -2.74 2.30 -6.29
N ILE A 72 -1.69 2.15 -5.51
CA ILE A 72 -1.26 3.12 -4.51
C ILE A 72 0.17 3.53 -4.83
N THR A 73 0.45 4.83 -4.83
CA THR A 73 1.80 5.37 -4.99
C THR A 73 2.08 6.38 -3.88
N MET A 74 3.18 6.18 -3.19
CA MET A 74 3.58 6.98 -2.04
C MET A 74 4.97 7.55 -2.28
N ASP A 75 5.08 8.88 -2.26
CA ASP A 75 6.34 9.61 -2.29
C ASP A 75 6.92 9.83 -0.88
N ILE A 76 6.30 9.20 0.13
CA ILE A 76 6.80 9.17 1.50
C ILE A 76 7.65 7.93 1.73
N SER A 77 8.65 8.06 2.60
CA SER A 77 9.40 6.92 3.14
C SER A 77 8.61 6.25 4.26
N PHE A 78 8.30 4.97 4.08
CA PHE A 78 7.48 4.20 5.01
C PHE A 78 8.37 3.41 5.97
N PRO A 79 8.18 3.50 7.30
CA PRO A 79 8.93 2.70 8.26
C PRO A 79 8.77 1.20 8.00
N LEU A 80 9.82 0.41 8.22
CA LEU A 80 9.77 -1.05 8.02
C LEU A 80 8.67 -1.72 8.86
N GLU A 81 8.44 -1.28 10.09
CA GLU A 81 7.35 -1.79 10.95
C GLU A 81 5.96 -1.50 10.38
N GLN A 82 5.79 -0.35 9.73
CA GLN A 82 4.54 0.00 9.04
C GLN A 82 4.34 -0.87 7.80
N ILE A 83 5.41 -1.20 7.08
CA ILE A 83 5.38 -2.16 5.96
C ILE A 83 4.95 -3.55 6.45
N VAL A 84 5.55 -4.06 7.53
CA VAL A 84 5.14 -5.34 8.14
C VAL A 84 3.66 -5.31 8.50
N THR A 85 3.21 -4.23 9.17
CA THR A 85 1.81 -4.05 9.54
C THR A 85 0.91 -4.03 8.32
N TYR A 86 1.32 -3.33 7.27
CA TYR A 86 0.58 -3.21 6.01
C TYR A 86 0.46 -4.56 5.32
N CYS A 87 1.58 -5.27 5.08
CA CYS A 87 1.60 -6.58 4.44
C CYS A 87 0.75 -7.60 5.19
N ARG A 88 0.82 -7.68 6.54
CA ARG A 88 -0.06 -8.57 7.33
C ARG A 88 -1.53 -8.28 7.12
N ARG A 89 -1.90 -6.99 6.98
CA ARG A 89 -3.30 -6.59 6.78
C ARG A 89 -3.77 -6.93 5.37
N ILE A 90 -2.97 -6.62 4.35
CA ILE A 90 -3.25 -6.97 2.96
C ILE A 90 -3.38 -8.49 2.79
N ALA A 91 -2.48 -9.24 3.44
CA ALA A 91 -2.50 -10.70 3.39
C ALA A 91 -3.79 -11.30 3.96
N LYS A 92 -4.36 -10.65 4.99
CA LYS A 92 -5.64 -11.06 5.60
C LYS A 92 -6.86 -10.57 4.84
N SER A 93 -6.80 -9.39 4.23
CA SER A 93 -7.96 -8.80 3.54
C SER A 93 -8.18 -9.37 2.14
N GLY A 94 -7.15 -9.94 1.51
CA GLY A 94 -7.24 -10.52 0.17
C GLY A 94 -7.50 -9.48 -0.92
N GLN A 95 -6.52 -8.59 -1.15
CA GLN A 95 -6.58 -7.67 -2.29
C GLN A 95 -6.63 -8.44 -3.63
N PRO A 96 -7.28 -7.89 -4.67
CA PRO A 96 -7.42 -8.59 -5.95
C PRO A 96 -6.07 -8.69 -6.69
N ILE A 97 -5.96 -9.71 -7.55
CA ILE A 97 -4.85 -9.82 -8.50
C ILE A 97 -4.75 -8.54 -9.34
N GLY A 98 -3.53 -8.04 -9.52
CA GLY A 98 -3.24 -6.77 -10.17
C GLY A 98 -3.19 -5.57 -9.23
N PHE A 99 -3.44 -5.76 -7.93
CA PHE A 99 -3.15 -4.76 -6.91
C PHE A 99 -1.65 -4.42 -6.89
N CYS A 100 -1.32 -3.13 -6.81
CA CYS A 100 0.05 -2.64 -6.75
C CYS A 100 0.18 -1.44 -5.81
N CYS A 101 1.08 -1.53 -4.83
CA CYS A 101 1.48 -0.43 -3.95
C CYS A 101 2.98 -0.16 -4.13
N LYS A 102 3.32 1.10 -4.44
CA LYS A 102 4.70 1.56 -4.60
C LYS A 102 5.01 2.59 -3.53
N SER A 103 6.10 2.39 -2.80
CA SER A 103 6.54 3.25 -1.72
C SER A 103 8.06 3.36 -1.68
N TRP A 104 8.55 4.33 -0.94
CA TRP A 104 9.92 4.35 -0.44
C TRP A 104 9.94 3.73 0.96
N ILE A 105 11.08 3.21 1.40
CA ILE A 105 11.29 2.76 2.78
C ILE A 105 12.10 3.80 3.55
N GLN A 106 11.82 3.95 4.85
CA GLN A 106 12.61 4.83 5.70
C GLN A 106 13.92 4.13 6.05
N HIS A 107 15.03 4.55 5.42
CA HIS A 107 16.38 4.04 5.68
C HIS A 107 16.74 4.13 7.18
N ARG A 108 16.89 2.97 7.82
CA ARG A 108 17.66 2.83 9.06
C ARG A 108 18.45 1.51 8.99
N ASN A 109 19.61 1.56 8.33
CA ASN A 109 20.72 0.62 8.51
C ASN A 109 20.40 -0.89 8.59
N LEU A 110 19.85 -1.47 7.52
CA LEU A 110 20.01 -2.90 7.26
C LEU A 110 20.74 -3.07 5.93
N GLU A 111 22.07 -3.01 6.01
CA GLU A 111 22.98 -3.39 4.93
C GLU A 111 22.53 -4.76 4.36
N PHE A 112 22.09 -4.76 3.10
CA PHE A 112 21.86 -5.94 2.24
C PHE A 112 20.86 -7.02 2.72
N ARG A 113 20.07 -6.77 3.78
CA ARG A 113 19.16 -7.77 4.36
C ARG A 113 17.74 -7.30 4.62
N THR A 114 17.37 -6.11 4.15
CA THR A 114 16.03 -5.55 4.43
C THR A 114 14.89 -6.48 3.98
N LEU A 115 14.97 -7.04 2.76
CA LEU A 115 13.95 -7.99 2.28
C LEU A 115 13.95 -9.32 3.07
N ASP A 116 15.13 -9.79 3.52
CA ASP A 116 15.20 -11.01 4.33
C ASP A 116 14.58 -10.79 5.71
N TRP A 117 14.88 -9.65 6.34
CA TRP A 117 14.29 -9.25 7.62
C TRP A 117 12.77 -9.09 7.51
N LEU A 118 12.27 -8.48 6.43
CA LEU A 118 10.83 -8.38 6.18
C LEU A 118 10.20 -9.76 5.99
N ALA A 119 10.87 -10.65 5.26
CA ALA A 119 10.39 -12.02 5.05
C ALA A 119 10.28 -12.76 6.38
N GLU A 120 11.31 -12.71 7.21
CA GLU A 120 11.36 -13.34 8.54
C GLU A 120 10.27 -12.78 9.46
N SER A 121 10.13 -11.44 9.50
CA SER A 121 9.10 -10.75 10.29
C SER A 121 7.67 -11.14 9.88
N LEU A 122 7.48 -11.59 8.64
CA LEU A 122 6.18 -11.97 8.09
C LEU A 122 6.00 -13.49 8.00
N ASN A 123 6.99 -14.29 8.41
CA ASN A 123 7.05 -15.73 8.14
C ASN A 123 6.77 -16.06 6.66
N ALA A 124 7.35 -15.25 5.76
CA ALA A 124 7.15 -15.33 4.32
C ALA A 124 8.25 -16.17 3.65
N ARG A 125 7.94 -16.72 2.48
CA ARG A 125 8.92 -17.44 1.67
C ARG A 125 9.88 -16.45 1.02
N LYS A 126 11.18 -16.75 1.06
CA LYS A 126 12.20 -16.03 0.29
C LYS A 126 12.13 -16.54 -1.16
N THR A 127 11.96 -15.62 -2.10
CA THR A 127 11.66 -15.92 -3.50
C THR A 127 12.41 -14.96 -4.42
N SER A 128 12.27 -15.17 -5.72
CA SER A 128 12.79 -14.32 -6.78
C SER A 128 11.66 -13.89 -7.71
N TRP A 129 11.59 -12.60 -8.00
CA TRP A 129 10.66 -12.00 -8.94
C TRP A 129 11.45 -11.33 -10.07
N ASN A 130 11.33 -11.83 -11.31
CA ASN A 130 12.10 -11.33 -12.46
C ASN A 130 13.62 -11.22 -12.17
N GLY A 131 14.20 -12.24 -11.54
CA GLY A 131 15.62 -12.28 -11.16
C GLY A 131 16.02 -11.35 -10.02
N ARG A 132 15.06 -10.69 -9.34
CA ARG A 132 15.29 -9.83 -8.18
C ARG A 132 14.81 -10.50 -6.91
N LYS A 133 15.45 -10.19 -5.79
CA LYS A 133 15.03 -10.67 -4.47
C LYS A 133 13.60 -10.23 -4.18
N CYS A 134 12.82 -11.16 -3.67
CA CYS A 134 11.42 -11.00 -3.35
C CYS A 134 11.12 -11.81 -2.09
N PHE A 135 10.11 -11.42 -1.33
CA PHE A 135 9.46 -12.37 -0.43
C PHE A 135 7.99 -12.51 -0.80
N THR A 136 7.46 -13.70 -0.56
CA THR A 136 6.13 -14.07 -1.03
C THR A 136 5.30 -14.62 0.12
N ILE A 137 4.09 -14.09 0.27
CA ILE A 137 3.07 -14.57 1.21
C ILE A 137 1.93 -15.15 0.38
N SER A 138 1.62 -16.44 0.56
CA SER A 138 0.44 -17.04 -0.05
C SER A 138 -0.82 -16.40 0.52
N LEU A 139 -1.72 -15.94 -0.36
CA LEU A 139 -3.00 -15.36 0.06
C LEU A 139 -4.11 -16.41 0.07
N ASN A 140 -4.16 -17.20 -1.01
CA ASN A 140 -5.07 -18.32 -1.21
C ASN A 140 -4.51 -19.23 -2.32
N ASP A 141 -5.32 -20.16 -2.83
CA ASP A 141 -4.86 -21.11 -3.84
C ASP A 141 -4.57 -20.48 -5.21
N ALA A 142 -5.14 -19.32 -5.51
CA ALA A 142 -5.01 -18.65 -6.80
C ALA A 142 -4.06 -17.44 -6.78
N SER A 143 -3.71 -16.90 -5.61
CA SER A 143 -2.99 -15.63 -5.52
C SER A 143 -1.97 -15.57 -4.39
N GLU A 144 -0.97 -14.71 -4.60
CA GLU A 144 0.12 -14.47 -3.68
C GLU A 144 0.46 -12.97 -3.61
N LEU A 145 0.94 -12.53 -2.46
CA LEU A 145 1.48 -11.20 -2.24
C LEU A 145 2.99 -11.27 -2.42
N ASN A 146 3.50 -10.59 -3.45
CA ASN A 146 4.93 -10.49 -3.72
C ASN A 146 5.42 -9.11 -3.29
N VAL A 147 6.49 -9.10 -2.52
CA VAL A 147 7.13 -7.86 -2.06
C VAL A 147 8.57 -7.87 -2.51
N HIS A 148 8.92 -6.90 -3.35
CA HIS A 148 10.22 -6.81 -3.99
C HIS A 148 10.66 -5.36 -4.10
N GLY A 149 11.90 -5.19 -4.51
CA GLY A 149 12.53 -3.88 -4.67
C GLY A 149 14.01 -4.06 -4.94
N ASN A 150 14.68 -3.02 -5.39
CA ASN A 150 16.13 -3.05 -5.56
C ASN A 150 16.85 -2.66 -4.25
N LEU A 151 16.32 -3.17 -3.12
CA LEU A 151 16.71 -2.78 -1.77
C LEU A 151 18.16 -3.12 -1.43
N ASP A 152 18.71 -4.14 -2.08
CA ASP A 152 20.08 -4.60 -1.89
C ASP A 152 21.07 -3.99 -2.91
N LYS A 153 20.64 -3.05 -3.78
CA LYS A 153 21.51 -2.28 -4.69
C LYS A 153 21.26 -0.77 -4.58
N PHE A 154 21.22 -0.24 -3.35
CA PHE A 154 21.09 1.19 -3.04
C PHE A 154 19.77 1.86 -3.47
N SER A 155 18.70 1.10 -3.70
CA SER A 155 17.37 1.68 -3.83
C SER A 155 16.59 1.52 -2.53
N ASP A 156 15.84 2.53 -2.15
CA ASP A 156 14.82 2.49 -1.10
C ASP A 156 13.41 2.20 -1.65
N ARG A 157 13.30 1.90 -2.94
CA ARG A 157 12.01 1.66 -3.58
C ARG A 157 11.50 0.26 -3.28
N LEU A 158 10.33 0.21 -2.66
CA LEU A 158 9.57 -0.99 -2.36
C LEU A 158 8.34 -1.09 -3.28
N ILE A 159 8.08 -2.29 -3.76
CA ILE A 159 6.92 -2.63 -4.56
C ILE A 159 6.23 -3.82 -3.87
N ILE A 160 4.93 -3.68 -3.65
CA ILE A 160 4.05 -4.69 -3.05
C ILE A 160 2.95 -4.96 -4.06
N GLU A 161 2.85 -6.19 -4.57
CA GLU A 161 1.92 -6.56 -5.62
C GLU A 161 1.18 -7.84 -5.27
N VAL A 162 -0.09 -7.94 -5.67
CA VAL A 162 -0.83 -9.21 -5.63
C VAL A 162 -0.87 -9.80 -7.03
N ASN A 163 -0.34 -11.00 -7.17
CA ASN A 163 -0.24 -11.71 -8.43
C ASN A 163 -0.89 -13.09 -8.34
N ALA A 164 -1.01 -13.74 -9.49
CA ALA A 164 -1.38 -15.15 -9.54
C ALA A 164 -0.33 -15.99 -8.80
N ARG A 165 -0.76 -17.05 -8.14
CA ARG A 165 0.14 -17.97 -7.43
C ARG A 165 1.16 -18.57 -8.41
N GLY A 166 2.41 -18.68 -7.96
CA GLY A 166 3.51 -19.25 -8.76
C GLY A 166 4.19 -18.24 -9.68
N THR A 167 3.91 -16.95 -9.53
CA THR A 167 4.59 -15.92 -10.33
C THR A 167 5.99 -15.62 -9.77
N ALA A 168 6.19 -15.69 -8.45
CA ALA A 168 7.53 -15.70 -7.85
C ALA A 168 8.10 -17.12 -7.71
N ILE A 169 9.39 -17.25 -7.96
CA ILE A 169 10.13 -18.54 -7.93
C ILE A 169 10.84 -18.67 -6.59
N ASP A 170 10.85 -19.86 -5.98
CA ASP A 170 11.59 -20.08 -4.73
C ASP A 170 13.10 -19.84 -4.92
N ARG A 171 13.75 -19.31 -3.87
CA ARG A 171 15.18 -18.99 -3.85
C ARG A 171 15.90 -19.78 -2.77
#